data_AF-A0A317JZQ6-F1
#
_entry.id   AF-A0A317JZQ6-F1
#
_cell.length_a   1.000
_cell.length_b   1.000
_cell.length_c   1.000
_cell.angle_alpha   90.00
_cell.angle_beta   90.00
_cell.angle_gamma   90.00
#
_symmetry.space_group_name_H-M   'P 1'
#
loop_
_entity.id
_entity.type
_entity.pdbx_description
1 polymer ?
#
loop_
_entity_poly.entity_id
_entity_poly.type
_entity_poly.pdbx_seq_one_letter_code
_entity_poly.pdbx_strand_id
1 'polypeptide(L)' 'MPAPKKYNDELRERATRLAVEARRDPASAVGAIRRIAGQLGVHPEALRTWVKKAETDAGD' A
#
# COMPACT_ATOMS: atom_id res chain seq x y z
N MET A 1 19.67 9.97 14.11
CA MET A 1 18.93 10.49 12.94
C MET A 1 18.40 9.30 12.15
N PRO A 2 17.08 9.07 12.04
CA PRO A 2 16.60 7.95 11.23
C PRO A 2 16.94 8.22 9.76
N ALA A 3 17.54 7.21 9.11
CA ALA A 3 18.00 7.29 7.72
C ALA A 3 16.87 7.77 6.79
N PRO A 4 17.18 8.51 5.69
CA PRO A 4 16.20 8.83 4.68
C PRO A 4 15.73 7.53 4.04
N LYS A 5 14.60 7.00 4.52
CA LYS A 5 13.97 5.84 3.89
C LYS A 5 13.70 6.25 2.45
N LYS A 6 14.15 5.45 1.49
CA LYS A 6 13.93 5.62 0.04
C LYS A 6 12.47 5.86 -0.37
N TYR A 7 11.52 5.67 0.55
CA TYR A 7 10.13 6.07 0.43
C TYR A 7 9.73 6.82 1.70
N ASN A 8 9.19 8.03 1.56
CA ASN A 8 8.64 8.80 2.67
C ASN A 8 7.52 7.97 3.34
N ASP A 9 7.49 7.92 4.68
CA ASP A 9 6.48 7.15 5.41
C ASP A 9 5.05 7.59 5.01
N GLU A 10 4.84 8.87 4.68
CA GLU A 10 3.58 9.39 4.10
C GLU A 10 3.18 8.72 2.78
N LEU A 11 4.14 8.50 1.87
CA LEU A 11 3.87 7.84 0.59
C LEU A 11 3.44 6.39 0.82
N ARG A 12 4.16 5.71 1.72
CA ARG A 12 3.84 4.34 2.11
C ARG A 12 2.44 4.25 2.72
N GLU A 13 2.12 5.13 3.67
CA GLU A 13 0.82 5.13 4.35
C GLU A 13 -0.32 5.44 3.37
N ARG A 14 -0.15 6.46 2.52
CA ARG A 14 -1.11 6.80 1.47
C ARG A 14 -1.34 5.66 0.48
N ALA A 15 -0.27 5.05 -0.03
CA ALA A 15 -0.37 3.93 -0.95
C ALA A 15 -1.09 2.74 -0.31
N THR A 16 -0.75 2.44 0.94
CA THR A 16 -1.32 1.33 1.71
C THR A 16 -2.81 1.55 1.93
N ARG A 17 -3.21 2.73 2.39
CA ARG A 17 -4.63 3.08 2.62
C ARG A 17 -5.46 2.97 1.35
N LEU A 18 -4.98 3.55 0.26
CA LEU A 18 -5.66 3.46 -1.05
C LEU A 18 -5.80 2.01 -1.51
N ALA A 19 -4.77 1.18 -1.31
CA ALA A 19 -4.80 -0.22 -1.73
C ALA A 19 -5.69 -1.09 -0.84
N VAL A 20 -5.79 -0.80 0.46
CA VAL A 20 -6.77 -1.43 1.35
C VAL A 20 -8.19 -1.04 0.95
N GLU A 21 -8.45 0.25 0.73
CA GLU A 21 -9.78 0.74 0.32
C GLU A 21 -10.20 0.15 -1.04
N ALA A 22 -9.30 0.14 -2.04
CA ALA A 22 -9.57 -0.45 -3.34
C ALA A 22 -9.77 -1.98 -3.30
N ARG A 23 -9.19 -2.67 -2.31
CA ARG A 23 -9.41 -4.11 -2.08
C ARG A 23 -10.71 -4.42 -1.35
N ARG A 24 -11.32 -3.46 -0.66
CA ARG A 24 -12.66 -3.64 -0.06
C ARG A 24 -13.76 -3.74 -1.12
N ASP A 25 -13.54 -3.13 -2.28
CA ASP A 25 -14.42 -3.27 -3.43
C ASP A 25 -14.04 -4.52 -4.24
N PRO A 26 -14.92 -5.54 -4.35
CA PRO A 26 -14.60 -6.79 -5.05
C PRO A 26 -14.37 -6.61 -6.54
N ALA A 27 -14.93 -5.56 -7.16
CA ALA A 27 -14.72 -5.24 -8.57
C ALA A 27 -13.32 -4.62 -8.83
N SER A 28 -12.78 -3.87 -7.86
CA SER A 28 -11.48 -3.21 -7.95
C SER A 28 -10.34 -3.99 -7.29
N ALA A 29 -10.64 -4.99 -6.46
CA ALA A 29 -9.67 -5.80 -5.75
C ALA A 29 -8.64 -6.46 -6.68
N VAL A 30 -9.08 -6.91 -7.86
CA VAL A 30 -8.20 -7.50 -8.87
C VAL A 30 -7.35 -6.39 -9.51
N GLY A 31 -6.07 -6.35 -9.16
CA GLY A 31 -5.13 -5.38 -9.73
C GLY A 31 -5.06 -4.02 -9.04
N ALA A 32 -5.84 -3.77 -7.97
CA ALA A 32 -5.76 -2.56 -7.13
C ALA A 32 -4.31 -2.21 -6.75
N ILE A 33 -3.57 -3.20 -6.25
CA ILE A 33 -2.16 -3.02 -5.84
C ILE A 33 -1.30 -2.57 -7.02
N ARG A 34 -1.41 -3.22 -8.19
CA ARG A 34 -0.59 -2.87 -9.36
C ARG A 34 -0.94 -1.48 -9.91
N ARG A 35 -2.22 -1.12 -9.92
CA ARG A 35 -2.70 0.19 -10.35
C ARG A 35 -2.17 1.31 -9.46
N ILE A 36 -2.34 1.17 -8.14
CA ILE A 36 -1.93 2.19 -7.16
C ILE A 36 -0.40 2.28 -7.09
N ALA A 37 0.30 1.15 -7.17
CA ALA A 37 1.74 1.09 -7.29
C ALA A 37 2.24 1.90 -8.51
N GLY A 38 1.64 1.69 -9.68
CA GLY A 38 1.97 2.44 -10.90
C GLY A 38 1.66 3.93 -10.79
N GLN A 39 0.52 4.31 -10.18
CA GLN A 39 0.14 5.71 -9.99
C GLN A 39 1.07 6.47 -9.06
N LEU A 40 1.63 5.80 -8.06
CA LEU A 40 2.50 6.41 -7.04
C LEU A 40 3.99 6.17 -7.28
N GLY A 41 4.36 5.44 -8.34
CA GLY A 41 5.74 5.04 -8.61
C GLY A 41 6.33 4.10 -7.56
N VAL A 42 5.48 3.35 -6.85
CA VAL A 42 5.86 2.41 -5.79
C VAL A 42 6.00 1.01 -6.39
N HIS A 43 6.92 0.21 -5.85
CA HIS A 43 7.04 -1.19 -6.27
C HIS A 43 5.79 -2.00 -5.83
N PRO A 44 5.12 -2.75 -6.72
CA PRO A 44 3.88 -3.45 -6.39
C PRO A 44 4.05 -4.51 -5.29
N GLU A 45 5.19 -5.20 -5.23
CA GLU A 45 5.48 -6.14 -4.13
C GLU A 45 5.73 -5.45 -2.78
N ALA A 46 6.31 -4.24 -2.79
CA ALA A 46 6.47 -3.46 -1.56
C ALA A 46 5.10 -3.03 -1.03
N LEU A 47 4.23 -2.54 -1.92
CA LEU A 47 2.87 -2.15 -1.57
C LEU A 47 2.06 -3.34 -1.04
N ARG A 48 2.18 -4.52 -1.65
CA ARG A 48 1.54 -5.75 -1.16
C ARG A 48 1.96 -6.09 0.28
N THR A 49 3.24 -5.91 0.59
CA THR A 49 3.78 -6.16 1.93
C THR A 49 3.24 -5.16 2.96
N TRP A 50 3.14 -3.88 2.59
CA TRP A 50 2.58 -2.85 3.47
C TRP A 50 1.09 -3.03 3.72
N VAL A 51 0.32 -3.37 2.68
CA VAL A 51 -1.11 -3.70 2.80
C VAL A 51 -1.32 -4.88 3.73
N LYS A 52 -0.56 -5.96 3.56
CA LYS A 52 -0.65 -7.12 4.46
C LYS A 52 -0.33 -6.74 5.91
N LYS A 53 0.68 -5.90 6.13
CA LYS A 53 1.04 -5.42 7.47
C LYS A 53 -0.05 -4.52 8.08
N ALA A 54 -0.70 -3.67 7.28
CA ALA A 54 -1.82 -2.84 7.74
C ALA A 54 -3.08 -3.65 8.03
N GLU A 55 -3.36 -4.72 7.26
CA GLU A 55 -4.45 -5.66 7.56
C GLU A 55 -4.21 -6.42 8.88
N THR A 56 -2.95 -6.75 9.20
CA THR A 56 -2.58 -7.38 10.48
C THR A 56 -2.63 -6.39 11.65
N ASP A 57 -2.11 -5.18 11.48
CA ASP A 57 -2.09 -4.12 12.52
C ASP A 57 -3.51 -3.64 12.89
N ALA A 58 -4.44 -3.62 11.93
CA ALA A 58 -5.84 -3.29 12.17
C ALA A 58 -6.65 -4.39 12.88
N GLY A 59 -6.04 -5.55 13.17
CA GLY A 59 -6.71 -6.74 13.71
C GLY A 59 -6.22 -7.20 15.08
N ASP A 60 -5.37 -6.44 15.77
CA ASP A 60 -4.95 -6.65 17.17
C ASP A 60 -5.64 -5.64 18.11
#